data_AF-A0A6C0IYS5-F1
#
_entry.id   AF-A0A6C0IYS5-F1
#
_cell.length_a   1.000
_cell.length_b   1.000
_cell.length_c   1.000
_cell.angle_alpha   90.00
_cell.angle_beta   90.00
_cell.angle_gamma   90.00
#
_symmetry.space_group_name_H-M   'P 1'
#
loop_
_entity.id
_entity.type
_entity.pdbx_description
1 polymer ?
#
loop_
_entity_poly.entity_id
_entity_poly.type
_entity_poly.pdbx_seq_one_letter_code
_entity_poly.pdbx_strand_id
1 'polypeptide(L)'
;MDFHFIKLNYNGTYLSLVDPNSKSRFVCFAEKDMAMKCVDYASEFRARNRIWPSLDMSSENRKLELNEEVQFPYGSPRIIKRSLDIETFDFTTLDKIACRTNVSFYCIIAFDVIFRNDSESIKMSGQEMDGVANPEDFGEWMDFSLKIK
;
A
#
# COMPACT_ATOMS: atom_id res chain seq x y z
N MET A 1 -0.49 19.50 4.21
CA MET A 1 -0.98 18.18 4.67
C MET A 1 -0.12 17.17 3.98
N ASP A 2 0.49 16.31 4.77
CA ASP A 2 1.51 15.39 4.29
C ASP A 2 0.93 13.98 4.27
N PHE A 3 1.29 13.21 3.25
CA PHE A 3 0.77 11.87 3.03
C PHE A 3 1.92 10.88 3.13
N HIS A 4 1.75 9.89 4.00
CA HIS A 4 2.80 8.90 4.27
C HIS A 4 2.50 7.61 3.52
N PHE A 5 3.44 7.13 2.73
CA PHE A 5 3.32 5.92 1.93
C PHE A 5 4.28 4.86 2.44
N ILE A 6 3.83 3.60 2.43
CA ILE A 6 4.67 2.47 2.77
C ILE A 6 5.28 1.91 1.49
N LYS A 7 6.61 1.83 1.45
CA LYS A 7 7.38 1.37 0.31
C LYS A 7 8.18 0.13 0.67
N LEU A 8 8.24 -0.82 -0.25
CA LEU A 8 9.10 -1.98 -0.15
C LEU A 8 10.45 -1.68 -0.81
N ASN A 9 11.53 -1.67 -0.03
CA ASN A 9 12.86 -1.21 -0.44
C ASN A 9 13.49 -2.03 -1.56
N TYR A 10 13.23 -3.34 -1.59
CA TYR A 10 13.84 -4.24 -2.56
C TYR A 10 13.34 -4.02 -4.00
N ASN A 11 12.05 -3.74 -4.18
CA ASN A 11 11.43 -3.55 -5.50
C ASN A 11 10.99 -2.10 -5.78
N GLY A 12 11.07 -1.22 -4.78
CA GLY A 12 10.57 0.15 -4.88
C GLY A 12 9.04 0.26 -4.99
N THR A 13 8.31 -0.83 -4.77
CA THR A 13 6.84 -0.87 -4.90
C THR A 13 6.17 -0.27 -3.67
N TYR A 14 5.06 0.43 -3.88
CA TYR A 14 4.24 0.99 -2.81
C TYR A 14 3.10 0.06 -2.42
N LEU A 15 2.62 0.20 -1.18
CA LEU A 15 1.42 -0.48 -0.72
C LEU A 15 0.22 -0.06 -1.56
N SER A 16 -0.53 -1.04 -2.06
CA SER A 16 -1.79 -0.85 -2.76
C SER A 16 -2.91 -1.63 -2.09
N LEU A 17 -4.13 -1.16 -2.32
CA LEU A 17 -5.35 -1.84 -1.92
C LEU A 17 -6.27 -2.01 -3.12
N VAL A 18 -7.12 -3.01 -3.05
CA VAL A 18 -8.24 -3.17 -3.99
C VAL A 18 -9.50 -2.79 -3.24
N ASP A 19 -10.17 -1.75 -3.73
CA ASP A 19 -11.44 -1.25 -3.19
C ASP A 19 -12.58 -2.27 -3.44
N PRO A 20 -13.69 -2.28 -2.68
CA PRO A 20 -14.90 -3.04 -3.02
C PRO A 20 -15.37 -2.89 -4.49
N ASN A 21 -15.12 -1.75 -5.13
CA ASN A 21 -15.41 -1.56 -6.56
C ASN A 21 -14.39 -2.23 -7.50
N SER A 22 -13.50 -3.09 -6.99
CA SER A 22 -12.42 -3.75 -7.73
C SER A 22 -11.41 -2.80 -8.38
N LYS A 23 -11.35 -1.54 -7.91
CA LYS A 23 -10.37 -0.55 -8.36
C LYS A 23 -9.12 -0.64 -7.49
N SER A 24 -7.95 -0.78 -8.12
CA SER A 24 -6.67 -0.72 -7.40
C SER A 24 -6.30 0.73 -7.09
N ARG A 25 -5.94 1.01 -5.84
CA ARG A 25 -5.55 2.33 -5.35
C ARG A 25 -4.26 2.23 -4.55
N PHE A 26 -3.36 3.21 -4.67
CA PHE A 26 -2.20 3.28 -3.77
C PHE A 26 -2.63 3.79 -2.42
N VAL A 27 -2.02 3.24 -1.37
CA VAL A 27 -2.38 3.54 0.01
C VAL A 27 -1.44 4.60 0.58
N CYS A 28 -2.02 5.63 1.15
CA CYS A 28 -1.32 6.59 2.00
C CYS A 28 -1.98 6.70 3.37
N PHE A 29 -1.27 7.27 4.33
CA PHE A 29 -1.73 7.49 5.69
C PHE A 29 -1.67 8.98 6.00
N ALA A 30 -2.72 9.49 6.64
CA ALA A 30 -2.78 10.88 7.11
C ALA A 30 -1.79 11.13 8.27
N GLU A 31 -1.52 10.11 9.08
CA GLU A 31 -0.62 10.17 10.22
C GLU A 31 0.50 9.14 10.08
N LYS A 32 1.74 9.57 10.35
CA LYS A 32 2.92 8.70 10.31
C LYS A 32 2.83 7.56 11.31
N ASP A 33 2.23 7.80 12.47
CA ASP A 33 2.06 6.79 13.52
C ASP A 33 1.13 5.65 13.04
N MET A 34 0.11 5.96 12.25
CA MET A 34 -0.76 4.94 11.65
C MET A 34 -0.03 4.12 10.58
N ALA A 35 0.79 4.78 9.75
CA ALA A 35 1.66 4.08 8.81
C ALA A 35 2.62 3.12 9.53
N MET A 36 3.22 3.56 10.64
CA MET A 36 4.10 2.72 11.47
C MET A 36 3.36 1.52 12.06
N LYS A 37 2.13 1.68 12.56
CA LYS A 37 1.30 0.55 13.02
C LYS A 37 1.04 -0.46 11.91
N CYS A 38 0.75 0.01 10.70
CA CYS A 38 0.55 -0.86 9.54
C CYS A 38 1.85 -1.61 9.17
N VAL A 39 3.01 -0.94 9.21
CA VAL A 39 4.33 -1.57 9.00
C VAL A 39 4.60 -2.64 10.04
N ASP A 40 4.31 -2.37 11.32
CA ASP A 40 4.49 -3.34 12.41
C ASP A 40 3.61 -4.56 12.20
N TYR A 41 2.32 -4.35 11.94
CA TYR A 41 1.39 -5.43 11.60
C TYR A 41 1.87 -6.23 10.39
N ALA A 42 2.24 -5.58 9.29
CA ALA A 42 2.67 -6.27 8.07
C ALA A 42 3.94 -7.08 8.28
N SER A 43 4.86 -6.58 9.10
CA SER A 43 6.11 -7.28 9.45
C SER A 43 5.84 -8.51 10.32
N GLU A 44 4.95 -8.40 11.31
CA GLU A 44 4.54 -9.52 12.16
C GLU A 44 3.71 -10.55 11.41
N PHE A 45 2.76 -10.11 10.58
CA PHE A 45 1.97 -10.96 9.71
C PHE A 45 2.88 -11.76 8.77
N ARG A 46 3.86 -11.10 8.15
CA ARG A 46 4.83 -11.79 7.29
C ARG A 46 5.75 -12.72 8.06
N ALA A 47 6.15 -12.39 9.29
CA ALA A 47 6.96 -13.30 10.10
C ALA A 47 6.19 -14.59 10.45
N ARG A 48 4.88 -14.48 10.72
CA ARG A 48 4.00 -15.61 11.05
C ARG A 48 3.59 -16.43 9.82
N ASN A 49 3.13 -15.74 8.78
CA ASN A 49 2.47 -16.35 7.62
C ASN A 49 3.37 -16.42 6.38
N ARG A 50 4.56 -15.80 6.38
CA ARG A 50 5.56 -15.74 5.28
C ARG A 50 5.12 -15.03 4.00
N ILE A 51 3.82 -14.76 3.87
CA ILE A 51 3.21 -13.92 2.84
C ILE A 51 2.99 -12.49 3.37
N TRP A 52 2.95 -11.53 2.47
CA TRP A 52 2.51 -10.17 2.82
C TRP A 52 1.00 -10.14 3.07
N PRO A 53 0.49 -9.30 3.98
CA PRO A 53 -0.94 -9.10 4.10
C PRO A 53 -1.47 -8.50 2.80
N SER A 54 -2.63 -8.97 2.36
CA SER A 54 -3.31 -8.42 1.19
C SER A 54 -4.45 -7.53 1.65
N LEU A 55 -4.45 -6.27 1.21
CA LEU A 55 -5.54 -5.31 1.44
C LEU A 55 -6.52 -5.38 0.27
N ASP A 56 -7.15 -6.54 0.11
CA ASP A 56 -8.14 -6.79 -0.92
C ASP A 56 -9.54 -6.76 -0.29
N MET A 57 -10.32 -5.74 -0.61
CA MET A 57 -11.69 -5.55 -0.11
C MET A 57 -12.75 -6.04 -1.10
N SER A 58 -12.36 -6.69 -2.20
CA SER A 58 -13.32 -7.25 -3.16
C SER A 58 -14.17 -8.39 -2.56
N SER A 59 -13.65 -9.06 -1.54
CA SER A 59 -14.32 -10.12 -0.80
C SER A 59 -14.20 -9.87 0.70
N GLU A 60 -15.24 -10.25 1.45
CA GLU A 60 -15.28 -10.03 2.90
C GLU A 60 -14.24 -10.86 3.65
N ASN A 61 -13.92 -12.06 3.15
CA ASN A 61 -12.98 -12.99 3.77
C ASN A 61 -12.05 -13.58 2.71
N ARG A 62 -10.74 -13.55 3.01
CA ARG A 62 -9.71 -14.17 2.17
C ARG A 62 -9.06 -15.34 2.89
N LYS A 63 -9.13 -16.53 2.29
CA LYS A 63 -8.41 -17.70 2.79
C LYS A 63 -6.90 -17.53 2.54
N LEU A 64 -6.09 -17.78 3.56
CA LEU A 64 -4.64 -17.78 3.44
C LEU A 64 -4.20 -19.16 2.93
N GLU A 65 -3.63 -19.20 1.73
CA GLU A 65 -2.98 -20.41 1.22
C GLU A 65 -1.50 -20.37 1.59
N LEU A 66 -1.14 -21.11 2.64
CA LEU A 66 0.24 -21.33 3.03
C LEU A 66 0.78 -22.51 2.21
N ASN A 67 1.69 -22.25 1.28
CA ASN A 67 2.35 -23.33 0.54
C ASN A 67 3.20 -24.18 1.52
N GLU A 68 2.92 -25.48 1.60
CA GLU A 68 3.69 -26.41 2.43
C GLU A 68 5.02 -26.81 1.76
N GLU A 69 6.12 -26.37 2.38
CA GLU A 69 7.28 -27.17 2.86
C GLU A 69 8.41 -26.17 3.15
N VAL A 70 8.70 -25.99 4.43
CA VAL A 70 9.62 -24.97 4.94
C VAL A 70 11.04 -25.54 4.98
N GLN A 71 11.95 -25.04 4.15
CA GLN A 71 13.39 -25.38 4.26
C GLN A 71 14.16 -24.44 5.20
N PHE A 72 13.73 -23.18 5.42
CA PHE A 72 14.45 -22.22 6.28
C PHE A 72 13.52 -21.26 7.04
N PRO A 73 13.88 -20.83 8.27
CA PRO A 73 13.16 -19.79 9.00
C PRO A 73 13.33 -18.43 8.29
N TYR A 74 12.20 -17.78 7.99
CA TYR A 74 12.20 -16.39 7.51
C TYR A 74 12.57 -15.47 8.68
N GLY A 75 13.40 -14.45 8.43
CA GLY A 75 14.04 -13.64 9.49
C GLY A 75 13.05 -12.98 10.46
N SER A 76 13.55 -12.54 11.63
CA SER A 76 12.73 -11.91 12.67
C SER A 76 11.91 -10.71 12.14
N PRO A 77 10.76 -10.36 12.74
CA PRO A 77 9.95 -9.20 12.35
C PRO A 77 10.76 -7.90 12.22
N ARG A 78 11.78 -7.73 13.07
CA ARG A 78 12.71 -6.58 13.02
C ARG A 78 13.51 -6.50 11.73
N ILE A 79 13.91 -7.64 11.15
CA ILE A 79 14.63 -7.69 9.88
C ILE A 79 13.67 -7.39 8.74
N ILE A 80 12.45 -7.93 8.77
CA ILE A 80 11.41 -7.66 7.77
C ILE A 80 11.04 -6.18 7.78
N LYS A 81 10.90 -5.56 8.95
CA LYS A 81 10.60 -4.13 9.09
C LYS A 81 11.63 -3.24 8.42
N ARG A 82 12.92 -3.62 8.39
CA ARG A 82 13.98 -2.86 7.67
C ARG A 82 13.84 -2.88 6.15
N SER A 83 13.01 -3.77 5.61
CA SER A 83 12.69 -3.78 4.18
C SER A 83 11.56 -2.83 3.80
N LEU A 84 10.91 -2.20 4.80
CA LEU A 84 9.81 -1.27 4.62
C LEU A 84 10.24 0.14 5.02
N ASP A 85 10.11 1.08 4.10
CA ASP A 85 10.34 2.50 4.36
C ASP A 85 9.02 3.27 4.32
N ILE A 86 8.98 4.38 5.04
CA ILE A 86 7.88 5.35 4.98
C ILE A 86 8.36 6.57 4.22
N GLU A 87 7.80 6.76 3.03
CA GLU A 87 8.06 7.92 2.18
C GLU A 87 6.94 8.94 2.37
N THR A 88 7.25 10.23 2.40
CA THR A 88 6.25 11.29 2.64
C THR A 88 6.17 12.19 1.44
N PHE A 89 4.95 12.42 0.96
CA PHE A 89 4.66 13.29 -0.17
C PHE A 89 3.69 14.40 0.25
N ASP A 90 3.82 15.55 -0.40
CA ASP A 90 2.86 16.64 -0.28
C ASP A 90 1.68 16.45 -1.25
N PHE A 91 0.59 17.15 -0.99
CA PHE A 91 -0.60 17.12 -1.85
C PHE A 91 -0.26 17.47 -3.31
N THR A 92 0.59 18.47 -3.53
CA THR A 92 0.95 18.94 -4.87
C THR A 92 1.72 17.89 -5.68
N THR A 93 2.54 17.06 -5.05
CA THR A 93 3.20 15.94 -5.73
C THR A 93 2.20 14.85 -6.06
N LEU A 94 1.29 14.52 -5.14
CA LEU A 94 0.24 13.54 -5.39
C LEU A 94 -0.70 13.96 -6.52
N ASP A 95 -1.10 15.22 -6.55
CA ASP A 95 -1.96 15.79 -7.59
C ASP A 95 -1.27 15.73 -8.96
N LYS A 96 0.02 16.08 -9.03
CA LYS A 96 0.81 15.92 -10.26
C LYS A 96 0.92 14.47 -10.72
N ILE A 97 1.09 13.52 -9.81
CA ILE A 97 1.12 12.09 -10.15
C ILE A 97 -0.26 11.64 -10.65
N ALA A 98 -1.33 11.98 -9.93
CA ALA A 98 -2.71 11.67 -10.29
C ALA A 98 -3.05 12.20 -11.69
N CYS A 99 -2.75 13.47 -11.97
CA CYS A 99 -3.01 14.12 -13.25
C CYS A 99 -2.22 13.49 -14.40
N ARG A 100 -0.98 13.05 -14.15
CA ARG A 100 -0.10 12.45 -15.17
C ARG A 100 -0.35 10.97 -15.44
N THR A 101 -0.79 10.20 -14.46
CA THR A 101 -0.87 8.74 -14.59
C THR A 101 -2.27 8.17 -14.34
N ASN A 102 -3.26 9.03 -14.10
CA ASN A 102 -4.64 8.65 -13.73
C ASN A 102 -4.71 7.71 -12.51
N VAL A 103 -3.71 7.81 -11.64
CA VAL A 103 -3.60 6.94 -10.47
C VAL A 103 -4.53 7.44 -9.39
N SER A 104 -5.22 6.52 -8.74
CA SER A 104 -6.10 6.80 -7.61
C SER A 104 -5.44 6.40 -6.30
N PHE A 105 -5.69 7.19 -5.26
CA PHE A 105 -5.12 7.02 -3.94
C PHE A 105 -6.22 6.76 -2.91
N TYR A 106 -5.86 6.08 -1.83
CA TYR A 106 -6.72 5.90 -0.68
C TYR A 106 -5.95 6.32 0.58
N CYS A 107 -6.45 7.37 1.24
CA CYS A 107 -5.84 7.92 2.44
C CYS A 107 -6.46 7.32 3.69
N ILE A 108 -5.73 6.46 4.38
CA ILE A 108 -6.14 5.85 5.64
C ILE A 108 -5.99 6.86 6.79
N ILE A 109 -7.08 7.07 7.51
CA ILE A 109 -7.16 7.94 8.69
C ILE A 109 -7.06 7.10 9.96
N ALA A 110 -7.76 5.96 10.01
CA ALA A 110 -7.66 5.02 11.13
C ALA A 110 -7.40 3.60 10.64
N PHE A 111 -6.50 2.90 11.32
CA PHE A 111 -6.11 1.53 11.04
C PHE A 111 -6.01 0.74 12.34
N ASP A 112 -6.82 -0.31 12.46
CA ASP A 112 -6.84 -1.21 13.60
C ASP A 112 -6.90 -2.67 13.14
N VAL A 113 -6.29 -3.55 13.91
CA VAL A 113 -6.30 -4.99 13.64
C VAL A 113 -6.86 -5.71 14.86
N ILE A 114 -7.86 -6.56 14.63
CA ILE A 114 -8.48 -7.39 15.66
C ILE A 114 -8.05 -8.84 15.43
N PHE A 115 -7.29 -9.38 16.37
CA PHE A 115 -6.90 -10.78 16.39
C PHE A 115 -7.98 -11.62 17.06
N ARG A 116 -8.46 -12.64 16.36
CA ARG A 116 -9.29 -13.73 16.90
C ARG A 116 -8.50 -15.04 16.75
N ASN A 117 -8.92 -16.09 17.47
CA ASN A 117 -8.17 -17.35 17.52
C ASN A 117 -7.83 -17.92 16.14
N ASP A 118 -8.77 -17.87 15.19
CA ASP A 118 -8.60 -18.46 13.85
C ASP A 118 -8.70 -17.42 12.71
N SER A 119 -8.84 -16.13 13.03
CA SER A 119 -8.97 -15.08 12.02
C SER A 119 -8.44 -13.74 12.48
N GLU A 120 -7.94 -12.96 11.52
CA GLU A 120 -7.49 -11.58 11.74
C GLU A 120 -8.38 -10.66 10.94
N SER A 121 -8.98 -9.67 11.59
CA SER A 121 -9.84 -8.69 10.93
C SER A 121 -9.13 -7.34 10.90
N ILE A 122 -8.85 -6.85 9.70
CA ILE A 122 -8.30 -5.51 9.48
C ILE A 122 -9.48 -4.54 9.37
N LYS A 123 -9.52 -3.55 10.27
CA LYS A 123 -10.45 -2.42 10.21
C LYS A 123 -9.67 -1.19 9.76
N MET A 124 -10.11 -0.60 8.66
CA MET A 124 -9.56 0.65 8.18
C MET A 124 -10.68 1.62 7.82
N SER A 125 -10.42 2.90 8.05
CA SER A 125 -11.28 3.99 7.59
C SER A 125 -10.41 5.05 6.94
N GLY A 126 -10.94 5.68 5.91
CA GLY A 126 -10.15 6.59 5.09
C GLY A 126 -11.00 7.35 4.07
N GLN A 127 -10.29 8.14 3.28
CA GLN A 127 -10.86 8.94 2.21
C GLN A 127 -10.32 8.48 0.87
N GLU A 128 -11.22 8.37 -0.11
CA GLU A 128 -10.88 8.10 -1.49
C GLU A 128 -10.41 9.39 -2.17
N MET A 129 -9.27 9.31 -2.84
CA MET A 129 -8.70 10.40 -3.63
C MET A 129 -8.54 9.89 -5.06
N ASP A 130 -9.61 9.97 -5.83
CA ASP A 130 -9.59 9.56 -7.22
C ASP A 130 -8.86 10.60 -8.07
N GLY A 131 -7.78 10.16 -8.74
CA GLY A 131 -7.10 10.97 -9.72
C GLY A 131 -7.97 11.12 -10.97
N VAL A 132 -8.06 12.33 -11.49
CA VAL A 132 -8.63 12.61 -12.81
C VAL A 132 -7.48 13.06 -13.69
N ALA A 133 -7.10 12.23 -14.67
CA ALA A 133 -6.05 12.61 -15.61
C ALA A 133 -6.46 13.81 -16.46
N ASN A 134 -5.54 14.77 -16.58
CA ASN A 134 -5.66 15.86 -17.55
C ASN A 134 -5.04 15.40 -18.88
N PRO A 135 -5.79 15.38 -20.00
CA PRO A 135 -5.28 14.93 -21.30
C PRO A 135 -4.03 15.68 -21.78
N GLU A 136 -3.89 16.97 -21.44
CA GLU A 136 -2.74 17.79 -21.84
C GLU A 136 -1.46 17.38 -21.09
N ASP A 137 -1.52 17.28 -19.76
CA ASP A 137 -0.38 16.85 -18.93
C ASP A 137 0.06 15.40 -19.22
N PHE A 138 -0.91 14.53 -19.53
CA PHE A 138 -0.65 13.16 -19.97
C PHE A 138 0.06 13.13 -21.34
N GLY A 139 -0.40 13.94 -22.28
CA GLY A 139 0.20 14.08 -23.61
C GLY A 139 1.65 14.57 -23.56
N GLU A 140 1.92 15.62 -22.76
CA GLU A 140 3.28 16.12 -22.58
C GLU A 140 4.23 15.08 -21.96
N TRP A 141 3.78 14.30 -20.98
CA TRP A 141 4.59 13.24 -20.38
C TRP A 141 4.94 12.12 -21.38
N MET A 142 3.97 11.71 -22.20
CA MET A 142 4.19 10.73 -23.27
C MET A 142 5.15 11.28 -24.34
N ASP A 143 5.01 12.55 -24.71
CA ASP A 143 5.89 13.22 -25.67
C ASP A 143 7.32 13.40 -25.14
N PHE A 144 7.50 13.69 -23.85
CA PHE A 144 8.82 13.71 -23.22
C PHE A 144 9.47 12.33 -23.27
N SER A 145 8.72 11.25 -23.04
CA SER A 145 9.24 9.88 -23.10
C SER A 145 9.63 9.47 -24.53
N LEU A 146 8.94 9.98 -25.55
CA LEU A 146 9.24 9.74 -26.97
C LEU A 146 10.43 10.56 -27.50
N LYS A 147 10.74 11.70 -26.87
CA LYS A 147 11.89 12.56 -27.21
C LYS A 147 13.21 12.07 -26.64
N ILE A 148 13.21 11.04 -25.77
CA ILE A 148 14.42 10.37 -25.30
C ILE A 148 14.80 9.32 -26.37
N LYS A 149 15.59 9.74 -27.35
CA LYS A 149 16.22 8.86 -28.34
C LYS A 149 17.65 9.27 -28.61
#